data_AF-A0A0R3NAS9-F1
#
_entry.id   AF-A0A0R3NAS9-F1
#
_cell.length_a   1.000
_cell.length_b   1.000
_cell.length_c   1.000
_cell.angle_alpha   90.00
_cell.angle_beta   90.00
_cell.angle_gamma   90.00
#
_symmetry.space_group_name_H-M   'P 1'
#
loop_
_entity.id
_entity.type
_entity.pdbx_description
1 polymer ?
#
loop_
_entity_poly.entity_id
_entity_poly.type
_entity_poly.pdbx_seq_one_letter_code
_entity_poly.pdbx_strand_id
1 'polypeptide(L)'
;MGKGRPIADVAATLFYERLFTLDPFLQPMFGRTDMKEQRRKLLAALGAVVNGLENLEPLIPVLENLGRNHARYGVTDAHYETVGAALLWTLEQGLKEAWTPTAKAAWTKAYGTVADVMRRAAATSAMPAVA
;
A
#
# COMPACT_ATOMS: atom_id res chain seq x y z
N MET A 1 11.94 9.93 -30.51
CA MET A 1 12.31 9.00 -29.42
C MET A 1 11.29 9.15 -28.29
N GLY A 2 10.31 8.26 -28.20
CA GLY A 2 9.29 8.33 -27.16
C GLY A 2 9.91 8.03 -25.80
N LYS A 3 9.81 8.97 -24.85
CA LYS A 3 10.18 8.70 -23.45
C LYS A 3 9.22 7.64 -22.93
N GLY A 4 9.68 6.38 -22.88
CA GLY A 4 8.95 5.31 -22.22
C GLY A 4 8.60 5.74 -20.80
N ARG A 5 7.35 5.51 -20.40
CA ARG A 5 6.92 5.79 -19.03
C ARG A 5 7.83 4.98 -18.08
N PRO A 6 8.35 5.54 -16.98
CA PRO A 6 9.17 4.79 -16.04
C PRO A 6 8.46 3.51 -15.60
N ILE A 7 9.19 2.40 -15.45
CA ILE A 7 8.64 1.09 -15.03
C ILE A 7 7.83 1.23 -13.72
N ALA A 8 8.29 2.10 -12.82
CA ALA A 8 7.60 2.41 -11.58
C ALA A 8 6.20 3.01 -11.80
N ASP A 9 6.03 3.94 -12.74
CA ASP A 9 4.72 4.52 -13.06
C ASP A 9 3.76 3.49 -13.65
N VAL A 10 4.29 2.52 -14.43
CA VAL A 10 3.50 1.41 -14.97
C VAL A 10 3.04 0.49 -13.83
N ALA A 11 3.93 0.13 -12.90
CA ALA A 11 3.59 -0.71 -11.75
C ALA A 11 2.52 -0.06 -10.87
N ALA A 12 2.64 1.24 -10.57
CA ALA A 12 1.63 1.95 -9.79
C ALA A 12 0.28 2.06 -10.50
N THR A 13 0.28 2.11 -11.84
CA THR A 13 -0.96 2.09 -12.64
C THR A 13 -1.63 0.71 -12.53
N LEU A 14 -0.87 -0.36 -12.76
CA LEU A 14 -1.34 -1.75 -12.64
C LEU A 14 -1.90 -2.05 -11.24
N PHE A 15 -1.27 -1.51 -10.20
CA PHE A 15 -1.76 -1.64 -8.83
C PHE A 15 -3.17 -1.09 -8.65
N TYR A 16 -3.43 0.16 -9.06
CA TYR A 16 -4.76 0.76 -8.86
C TYR A 16 -5.82 0.12 -9.76
N GLU A 17 -5.46 -0.26 -10.98
CA GLU A 17 -6.34 -1.02 -11.87
C GLU A 17 -6.74 -2.36 -11.22
N ARG A 18 -5.76 -3.08 -10.66
CA ARG A 18 -6.02 -4.34 -9.95
C ARG A 18 -6.84 -4.13 -8.69
N LEU A 19 -6.53 -3.09 -7.91
CA LEU A 19 -7.23 -2.75 -6.68
C LEU A 19 -8.72 -2.54 -6.96
N PHE A 20 -9.07 -1.71 -7.94
CA PHE A 20 -10.47 -1.43 -8.28
C PHE A 20 -11.16 -2.58 -9.01
N THR A 21 -10.40 -3.48 -9.64
CA THR A 21 -10.95 -4.74 -10.16
C THR A 21 -11.33 -5.69 -9.03
N LEU A 22 -10.52 -5.76 -7.96
CA LEU A 22 -10.78 -6.62 -6.81
C LEU A 22 -11.86 -6.05 -5.90
N ASP A 23 -11.90 -4.72 -5.75
CA ASP A 23 -12.90 -4.02 -4.94
C ASP A 23 -13.32 -2.69 -5.61
N PRO A 24 -14.37 -2.73 -6.45
CA PRO A 24 -14.88 -1.54 -7.13
C PRO A 24 -15.38 -0.45 -6.17
N PHE A 25 -15.75 -0.79 -4.93
CA PHE A 25 -16.26 0.16 -3.95
C PHE A 25 -15.16 1.05 -3.36
N LEU A 26 -13.88 0.71 -3.57
CA LEU A 26 -12.77 1.59 -3.24
C LEU A 26 -12.65 2.76 -4.21
N GLN A 27 -13.08 2.62 -5.48
CA GLN A 27 -12.89 3.65 -6.50
C GLN A 27 -13.51 5.01 -6.13
N PRO A 28 -14.75 5.08 -5.59
CA PRO A 28 -15.33 6.34 -5.10
C PRO A 28 -14.51 7.06 -4.03
N MET A 29 -13.74 6.33 -3.19
CA MET A 29 -12.88 6.94 -2.17
C MET A 29 -11.76 7.80 -2.77
N PHE A 30 -11.42 7.57 -4.05
CA PHE A 30 -10.42 8.32 -4.81
C PHE A 30 -11.03 9.38 -5.75
N GLY A 31 -12.36 9.61 -5.70
CA GLY A 31 -13.06 10.46 -6.68
C GLY A 31 -12.63 11.94 -6.70
N ARG A 32 -11.93 12.43 -5.67
CA ARG A 32 -11.34 13.78 -5.60
C ARG A 32 -9.80 13.76 -5.53
N THR A 33 -9.19 12.61 -5.79
CA THR A 33 -7.75 12.41 -5.64
C THR A 33 -7.07 12.58 -6.99
N ASP A 34 -5.98 13.36 -7.02
CA ASP A 34 -5.07 13.34 -8.17
C ASP A 34 -4.36 11.98 -8.21
N MET A 35 -4.81 11.11 -9.12
CA MET A 35 -4.28 9.76 -9.26
C MET A 35 -2.82 9.73 -9.73
N LYS A 36 -2.31 10.78 -10.39
CA LYS A 36 -0.89 10.88 -10.75
C LYS A 36 -0.04 11.08 -9.50
N GLU A 37 -0.44 12.02 -8.66
CA GLU A 37 0.25 12.26 -7.38
C GLU A 37 0.09 11.07 -6.43
N GLN A 38 -1.07 10.43 -6.42
CA GLN A 38 -1.33 9.25 -5.60
C GLN A 38 -0.46 8.04 -6.00
N ARG A 39 -0.24 7.83 -7.30
CA ARG A 39 0.74 6.82 -7.78
C ARG A 39 2.15 7.14 -7.32
N ARG A 40 2.57 8.42 -7.37
CA ARG A 40 3.89 8.84 -6.87
C ARG A 40 4.05 8.56 -5.37
N LYS A 41 3.03 8.85 -4.57
CA LYS A 41 2.99 8.55 -3.13
C LYS A 41 3.10 7.06 -2.85
N LEU A 42 2.37 6.23 -3.60
CA LEU A 42 2.47 4.77 -3.50
C LEU A 42 3.90 4.29 -3.77
N LEU A 43 4.53 4.76 -4.86
CA LEU A 43 5.89 4.37 -5.20
C LEU A 43 6.92 4.81 -4.14
N ALA A 44 6.75 6.00 -3.57
CA ALA A 44 7.59 6.46 -2.47
C ALA A 44 7.43 5.57 -1.23
N ALA A 45 6.19 5.19 -0.89
CA ALA A 45 5.92 4.28 0.23
C ALA A 45 6.52 2.89 -0.01
N LEU A 46 6.37 2.32 -1.21
CA LEU A 46 6.99 1.04 -1.57
C LEU A 46 8.52 1.12 -1.53
N GLY A 47 9.11 2.21 -2.02
CA GLY A 47 10.56 2.43 -1.93
C GLY A 47 11.05 2.49 -0.48
N ALA A 48 10.29 3.12 0.42
CA ALA A 48 10.61 3.13 1.85
C ALA A 48 10.52 1.74 2.47
N VAL A 49 9.50 0.94 2.10
CA VAL A 49 9.39 -0.45 2.57
C VAL A 49 10.56 -1.29 2.06
N VAL A 50 10.92 -1.19 0.77
CA VAL A 50 12.09 -1.91 0.18
C VAL A 50 13.37 -1.57 0.93
N ASN A 51 13.62 -0.27 1.15
CA ASN A 51 14.81 0.20 1.87
C ASN A 51 14.80 -0.17 3.35
N GLY A 52 13.62 -0.40 3.93
CA GLY A 52 13.41 -0.78 5.32
C GLY A 52 13.10 -2.26 5.54
N LEU A 53 13.21 -3.13 4.52
CA LEU A 53 12.83 -4.55 4.62
C LEU A 53 13.54 -5.30 5.76
N GLU A 54 14.76 -4.87 6.09
CA GLU A 54 15.56 -5.44 7.18
C GLU A 54 15.28 -4.77 8.53
N ASN A 55 14.83 -3.51 8.54
CA ASN A 55 14.47 -2.78 9.75
C ASN A 55 13.35 -1.76 9.50
N LEU A 56 12.12 -2.13 9.87
CA LEU A 56 10.95 -1.26 9.78
C LEU A 56 10.76 -0.36 11.01
N GLU A 57 11.55 -0.49 12.08
CA GLU A 57 11.38 0.30 13.31
C GLU A 57 11.39 1.81 13.06
N PRO A 58 12.30 2.39 12.23
CA PRO A 58 12.30 3.82 11.97
C PRO A 58 11.03 4.30 11.23
N LEU A 59 10.33 3.40 10.55
CA LEU A 59 9.10 3.72 9.82
C LEU A 59 7.86 3.65 10.71
N ILE A 60 7.92 3.04 11.90
CA ILE A 60 6.75 2.85 12.77
C ILE A 60 5.97 4.16 13.00
N PRO A 61 6.58 5.28 13.44
CA PRO A 61 5.83 6.51 13.69
C PRO A 61 5.12 7.07 12.44
N VAL A 62 5.77 6.90 11.27
CA VAL A 62 5.21 7.32 9.98
C VAL A 62 4.03 6.44 9.59
N LEU A 63 4.16 5.13 9.75
CA LEU A 63 3.11 4.15 9.46
C LEU A 63 1.91 4.31 10.40
N GLU A 64 2.15 4.58 11.67
CA GLU A 64 1.05 4.85 12.61
C GLU A 64 0.26 6.09 12.20
N ASN A 65 0.96 7.20 11.88
CA ASN A 65 0.29 8.41 11.41
C ASN A 65 -0.50 8.16 10.11
N LEU A 66 0.07 7.37 9.21
CA LEU A 66 -0.59 6.96 7.98
C LEU A 66 -1.85 6.14 8.28
N GLY A 67 -1.79 5.19 9.22
CA GLY A 67 -2.93 4.39 9.68
C GLY A 67 -4.07 5.25 10.26
N ARG A 68 -3.73 6.23 11.10
CA ARG A 68 -4.72 7.20 11.63
C ARG A 68 -5.41 7.99 10.52
N ASN A 69 -4.67 8.41 9.50
CA ASN A 69 -5.25 9.08 8.34
C ASN A 69 -6.13 8.15 7.51
N HIS A 70 -5.72 6.88 7.31
CA HIS A 70 -6.53 5.88 6.62
C HIS A 70 -7.87 5.63 7.32
N ALA A 71 -7.88 5.58 8.66
CA ALA A 71 -9.11 5.52 9.43
C ALA A 71 -10.05 6.69 9.14
N ARG A 72 -9.52 7.92 9.08
CA ARG A 72 -10.29 9.14 8.74
C ARG A 72 -10.84 9.12 7.32
N TYR A 73 -10.21 8.38 6.41
CA TYR A 73 -10.71 8.18 5.05
C TYR A 73 -11.79 7.09 4.95
N GLY A 74 -12.08 6.38 6.04
CA GLY A 74 -13.02 5.26 6.06
C GLY A 74 -12.42 3.93 5.61
N VAL A 75 -11.09 3.79 5.68
CA VAL A 75 -10.43 2.51 5.38
C VAL A 75 -10.75 1.51 6.48
N THR A 76 -11.18 0.31 6.08
CA THR A 76 -11.52 -0.80 6.96
C THR A 76 -10.45 -1.88 6.91
N ASP A 77 -10.49 -2.82 7.86
CA ASP A 77 -9.62 -4.00 7.87
C ASP A 77 -9.71 -4.79 6.55
N ALA A 78 -10.92 -4.95 5.99
CA ALA A 78 -11.13 -5.64 4.72
C ALA A 78 -10.38 -4.97 3.55
N HIS A 79 -10.25 -3.64 3.56
CA HIS A 79 -9.52 -2.94 2.51
C HIS A 79 -8.01 -3.27 2.53
N TYR A 80 -7.42 -3.55 3.70
CA TYR A 80 -6.03 -3.97 3.78
C TYR A 80 -5.81 -5.35 3.12
N GLU A 81 -6.77 -6.26 3.19
CA GLU A 81 -6.66 -7.54 2.48
C GLU A 81 -6.66 -7.33 0.95
N THR A 82 -7.59 -6.52 0.44
CA THR A 82 -7.66 -6.18 -0.98
C THR A 82 -6.38 -5.47 -1.47
N VAL A 83 -5.87 -4.51 -0.70
CA VAL A 83 -4.62 -3.80 -1.01
C VAL A 83 -3.43 -4.76 -1.05
N GLY A 84 -3.34 -5.69 -0.10
CA GLY A 84 -2.29 -6.70 -0.07
C GLY A 84 -2.32 -7.60 -1.30
N ALA A 85 -3.49 -8.09 -1.68
CA ALA A 85 -3.68 -8.91 -2.86
C ALA A 85 -3.31 -8.16 -4.15
N ALA A 86 -3.74 -6.90 -4.30
CA ALA A 86 -3.40 -6.06 -5.45
C ALA A 86 -1.89 -5.78 -5.53
N LEU A 87 -1.24 -5.53 -4.38
CA LEU A 87 0.19 -5.27 -4.31
C LEU A 87 1.01 -6.49 -4.70
N LEU A 88 0.75 -7.65 -4.09
CA LEU A 88 1.49 -8.88 -4.36
C LEU A 88 1.31 -9.31 -5.82
N TRP A 89 0.11 -9.19 -6.38
CA TRP A 89 -0.13 -9.42 -7.80
C TRP A 89 0.68 -8.47 -8.68
N THR A 90 0.72 -7.18 -8.34
CA THR A 90 1.50 -6.19 -9.10
C THR A 90 2.99 -6.48 -9.09
N LEU A 91 3.52 -6.88 -7.92
CA LEU A 91 4.92 -7.29 -7.78
C LEU A 91 5.24 -8.53 -8.60
N GLU A 92 4.35 -9.52 -8.64
CA GLU A 92 4.46 -10.70 -9.51
C GLU A 92 4.58 -10.31 -10.98
N GLN A 93 3.71 -9.41 -11.47
CA GLN A 93 3.76 -8.94 -12.86
C GLN A 93 5.04 -8.15 -13.18
N GLY A 94 5.55 -7.38 -12.21
CA GLY A 94 6.73 -6.52 -12.39
C GLY A 94 8.05 -7.27 -12.27
N LEU A 95 8.18 -8.19 -11.31
CA LEU A 95 9.41 -8.90 -11.02
C LEU A 95 9.60 -10.14 -11.89
N LYS A 96 8.53 -10.74 -12.41
CA LYS A 96 8.57 -11.89 -13.33
C LYS A 96 9.47 -13.01 -12.80
N GLU A 97 10.60 -13.29 -13.45
CA GLU A 97 11.56 -14.32 -13.02
C GLU A 97 12.13 -14.07 -11.62
N ALA A 98 12.20 -12.81 -11.17
CA ALA A 98 12.62 -12.45 -9.82
C ALA A 98 11.50 -12.64 -8.76
N TRP A 99 10.26 -12.96 -9.16
CA TRP A 99 9.17 -13.33 -8.26
C TRP A 99 9.31 -14.78 -7.78
N THR A 100 10.36 -15.03 -7.03
CA THR A 100 10.64 -16.35 -6.42
C THR A 100 9.74 -16.60 -5.20
N PRO A 101 9.59 -17.85 -4.74
CA PRO A 101 8.89 -18.15 -3.49
C PRO A 101 9.44 -17.37 -2.29
N THR A 102 10.77 -17.18 -2.23
CA THR A 102 11.43 -16.38 -1.20
C THR A 102 11.04 -14.91 -1.29
N ALA A 103 11.03 -14.33 -2.50
CA ALA A 103 10.60 -12.95 -2.71
C ALA A 103 9.13 -12.75 -2.31
N LYS A 104 8.24 -13.67 -2.72
CA LYS A 104 6.83 -13.65 -2.33
C LYS A 104 6.65 -13.69 -0.82
N ALA A 105 7.36 -14.58 -0.12
CA ALA A 105 7.31 -14.68 1.33
C ALA A 105 7.80 -13.40 2.03
N ALA A 106 8.92 -12.83 1.56
CA ALA A 106 9.46 -11.59 2.10
C ALA A 106 8.49 -10.41 1.94
N TRP A 107 7.91 -10.24 0.75
CA TRP A 107 6.93 -9.19 0.48
C TRP A 107 5.63 -9.36 1.25
N THR A 108 5.15 -10.60 1.38
CA THR A 108 3.94 -10.91 2.18
C THR A 108 4.16 -10.53 3.65
N LYS A 109 5.32 -10.91 4.22
CA LYS A 109 5.69 -10.57 5.59
C LYS A 109 5.84 -9.06 5.80
N ALA A 110 6.53 -8.38 4.89
CA ALA A 110 6.72 -6.94 4.94
C ALA A 110 5.38 -6.19 4.90
N TYR A 111 4.51 -6.57 3.95
CA TYR A 111 3.17 -6.00 3.84
C TYR A 111 2.35 -6.23 5.11
N GLY A 112 2.31 -7.47 5.63
CA GLY A 112 1.60 -7.79 6.86
C GLY A 112 2.05 -6.93 8.05
N THR A 113 3.37 -6.74 8.19
CA THR A 113 3.93 -5.91 9.26
C THR A 113 3.49 -4.45 9.15
N VAL A 114 3.53 -3.89 7.94
CA VAL A 114 3.07 -2.52 7.66
C VAL A 114 1.57 -2.37 7.94
N ALA A 115 0.76 -3.30 7.43
CA ALA A 115 -0.68 -3.31 7.62
C ALA A 115 -1.05 -3.40 9.11
N ASP A 116 -0.39 -4.26 9.87
CA ASP A 116 -0.65 -4.42 11.30
C ASP A 116 -0.31 -3.17 12.13
N VAL A 117 0.79 -2.47 11.81
CA VAL A 117 1.10 -1.18 12.44
C VAL A 117 0.01 -0.15 12.13
N MET A 118 -0.39 -0.04 10.86
CA MET A 118 -1.43 0.90 10.44
C MET A 118 -2.79 0.61 11.06
N ARG A 119 -3.21 -0.66 11.07
CA ARG A 119 -4.49 -1.11 11.66
C ARG A 119 -4.56 -0.85 13.16
N ARG A 120 -3.48 -1.15 13.91
CA ARG A 120 -3.41 -0.84 15.34
C ARG A 120 -3.52 0.66 15.61
N ALA A 121 -2.81 1.48 14.85
CA ALA A 121 -2.88 2.93 15.00
C ALA A 121 -4.24 3.52 14.62
N ALA A 122 -4.89 2.96 13.59
CA ALA A 122 -6.25 3.31 13.18
C ALA A 122 -7.26 3.05 14.31
N ALA A 123 -7.19 1.89 14.96
CA ALA A 123 -8.06 1.51 16.07
C ALA A 123 -7.93 2.46 17.28
N THR A 124 -6.71 2.88 17.63
CA THR A 124 -6.48 3.83 18.73
C THR A 124 -7.08 5.21 18.47
N SER A 125 -7.23 5.62 17.20
CA SER A 125 -7.86 6.90 16.85
C SER A 125 -9.39 6.86 16.78
N ALA A 126 -9.98 5.66 16.76
CA ALA A 126 -11.42 5.45 16.76
C ALA A 126 -12.02 5.45 18.19
N MET A 127 -11.19 5.34 19.23
CA MET A 127 -11.63 5.50 20.60
C MET A 127 -11.87 6.99 20.88
N PRO A 128 -13.09 7.42 21.27
CA PRO A 128 -13.25 8.76 21.84
C PRO A 128 -12.39 8.81 23.11
N ALA A 129 -11.69 9.91 23.32
CA ALA A 129 -11.07 10.19 24.61
C ALA A 129 -12.16 10.04 25.68
N VAL A 130 -12.00 9.07 26.59
CA VAL A 130 -12.85 9.01 27.77
C VAL A 130 -12.58 10.29 28.56
N ALA A 131 -13.66 10.94 28.97
CA ALA A 131 -13.71 12.26 29.58
C ALA A 131 -12.77 12.42 30.79
#